data_AF-A0AAU9W8R8-F1
#
_entry.id   AF-A0AAU9W8R8-F1
#
_cell.length_a   1.000
_cell.length_b   1.000
_cell.length_c   1.000
_cell.angle_alpha   90.00
_cell.angle_beta   90.00
_cell.angle_gamma   90.00
#
_symmetry.space_group_name_H-M   'P 1'
#
loop_
_entity.id
_entity.type
_entity.pdbx_description
1 polymer ?
#
loop_
_entity_poly.entity_id
_entity_poly.type
_entity_poly.pdbx_seq_one_letter_code
_entity_poly.pdbx_strand_id
1 'polypeptide(L)'
;MLISCTSLGHCLTCYQCMSAKSWDDCGSKAKKQTCSPLQSTCAKFQQTIPSWRGTLYAKGCTSTEQWCKNIVKCKDLCNDPSPNLCSAYCYSGDRCNR
;
A
#
# COMPACT_ATOMS: atom_id res chain seq x y z
N MET A 1 -26.48 -5.13 -3.67
CA MET A 1 -26.31 -5.33 -2.21
C MET A 1 -25.12 -4.51 -1.74
N LEU A 2 -25.37 -3.41 -1.03
CA LEU A 2 -24.34 -2.67 -0.29
C LEU A 2 -24.30 -3.32 1.11
N ILE A 3 -23.25 -4.08 1.41
CA ILE A 3 -23.05 -4.60 2.77
C ILE A 3 -22.45 -3.46 3.59
N SER A 4 -23.31 -2.73 4.30
CA SER A 4 -22.92 -1.70 5.27
C SER A 4 -22.18 -2.35 6.44
N CYS A 5 -21.00 -1.83 6.83
CA CYS A 5 -20.27 -2.19 8.07
C CYS A 5 -21.25 -2.06 9.26
N THR A 6 -21.97 -3.12 9.61
CA THR A 6 -22.93 -3.14 10.72
C THR A 6 -22.82 -4.46 11.46
N SER A 7 -22.04 -4.42 12.55
CA SER A 7 -22.17 -5.14 13.83
C SER A 7 -20.78 -5.51 14.38
N LEU A 8 -20.29 -4.71 15.33
CA LEU A 8 -19.24 -5.03 16.31
C LEU A 8 -17.86 -5.54 15.81
N GLY A 9 -17.55 -5.44 14.52
CA GLY A 9 -16.20 -5.64 13.97
C GLY A 9 -15.60 -4.32 13.51
N HIS A 10 -14.51 -3.87 14.14
CA HIS A 10 -13.78 -2.68 13.69
C HIS A 10 -13.26 -2.91 12.25
N CYS A 11 -13.79 -2.16 11.28
CA CYS A 11 -13.28 -2.15 9.91
C CYS A 11 -11.88 -1.50 9.93
N LEU A 12 -10.86 -2.23 9.45
CA LEU A 12 -9.45 -1.83 9.52
C LEU A 12 -9.25 -0.40 9.00
N THR A 13 -8.48 0.41 9.71
CA THR A 13 -8.10 1.76 9.28
C THR A 13 -6.61 1.81 8.96
N CYS A 14 -6.23 2.26 7.77
CA CYS A 14 -4.81 2.45 7.39
C CYS A 14 -4.51 3.92 7.09
N TYR A 15 -3.22 4.27 7.02
CA TYR A 15 -2.79 5.50 6.39
C TYR A 15 -2.75 5.33 4.87
N GLN A 16 -3.21 6.35 4.16
CA GLN A 16 -3.19 6.42 2.70
C GLN A 16 -2.45 7.66 2.24
N CYS A 17 -1.46 7.47 1.37
CA CYS A 17 -0.72 8.54 0.72
C CYS A 17 -0.07 8.05 -0.57
N MET A 18 0.32 9.00 -1.40
CA MET A 18 1.15 8.76 -2.57
C MET A 18 2.11 9.95 -2.75
N SER A 19 3.37 9.69 -3.05
CA SER A 19 4.37 10.72 -3.30
C SER A 19 5.41 10.26 -4.31
N ALA A 20 5.88 11.19 -5.13
CA ALA A 20 7.02 11.03 -6.01
C ALA A 20 8.34 11.56 -5.39
N LYS A 21 8.29 12.07 -4.15
CA LYS A 21 9.41 12.78 -3.51
C LYS A 21 10.13 11.92 -2.48
N SER A 22 9.43 11.46 -1.45
CA SER A 22 10.00 10.66 -0.36
C SER A 22 8.90 10.00 0.48
N TRP A 23 9.31 9.10 1.37
CA TRP A 23 8.44 8.55 2.41
C TRP A 23 7.93 9.63 3.38
N ASP A 24 8.76 10.63 3.73
CA ASP A 24 8.36 11.74 4.60
C ASP A 24 7.30 12.63 3.95
N ASP A 25 7.46 12.97 2.67
CA ASP A 25 6.45 13.73 1.93
C ASP A 25 5.13 12.96 1.85
N CYS A 26 5.18 11.65 1.59
CA CYS A 26 4.00 10.78 1.65
C CYS A 26 3.37 10.79 3.05
N GLY A 27 4.17 10.61 4.10
CA GLY A 27 3.72 10.57 5.49
C GLY A 27 3.08 11.88 5.96
N SER A 28 3.67 13.02 5.62
CA SER A 28 3.15 14.35 5.97
C SER A 28 1.77 14.65 5.39
N LYS A 29 1.43 14.02 4.25
CA LYS A 29 0.15 14.17 3.55
C LYS A 29 -0.80 13.00 3.79
N ALA A 30 -0.40 12.02 4.60
CA ALA A 30 -1.14 10.80 4.77
C ALA A 30 -2.48 11.04 5.46
N LYS A 31 -3.54 10.51 4.86
CA LYS A 31 -4.89 10.56 5.43
C LYS A 31 -5.22 9.21 6.04
N LYS A 32 -6.02 9.21 7.11
CA LYS A 32 -6.59 7.97 7.64
C LYS A 32 -7.73 7.54 6.70
N GLN A 33 -7.75 6.27 6.34
CA GLN A 33 -8.80 5.70 5.51
C GLN A 33 -9.27 4.39 6.11
N THR A 34 -10.60 4.26 6.27
CA THR A 34 -11.24 2.99 6.58
C THR A 34 -11.17 2.11 5.33
N CYS A 35 -10.65 0.90 5.49
CA CYS A 35 -10.52 -0.08 4.44
C CYS A 35 -11.87 -0.72 4.11
N SER A 36 -12.02 -1.15 2.86
CA SER A 36 -13.19 -1.93 2.44
C SER A 36 -13.25 -3.26 3.20
N PRO A 37 -14.42 -3.90 3.35
CA PRO A 37 -14.55 -5.17 4.07
C PRO A 37 -13.66 -6.31 3.54
N LEU A 38 -13.25 -6.25 2.27
CA LEU A 38 -12.34 -7.22 1.64
C LEU A 38 -10.85 -6.92 1.84
N GLN A 39 -10.53 -5.86 2.59
CA GLN A 39 -9.17 -5.40 2.86
C GLN A 39 -8.86 -5.56 4.33
N SER A 40 -7.91 -6.45 4.63
CA SER A 40 -7.58 -6.88 5.99
C SER A 40 -6.14 -6.55 6.39
N THR A 41 -5.41 -5.80 5.55
CA THR A 41 -3.99 -5.52 5.76
C THR A 41 -3.65 -4.09 5.34
N CYS A 42 -2.77 -3.42 6.08
CA CYS A 42 -2.19 -2.15 5.64
C CYS A 42 -0.87 -2.42 4.91
N ALA A 43 -0.57 -1.63 3.88
CA ALA A 43 0.67 -1.77 3.12
C ALA A 43 1.45 -0.45 2.98
N LYS A 44 2.76 -0.62 2.77
CA LYS A 44 3.69 0.35 2.21
C LYS A 44 4.24 -0.24 0.92
N PHE A 45 4.19 0.51 -0.18
CA PHE A 45 4.71 0.12 -1.48
C PHE A 45 5.65 1.19 -2.00
N GLN A 46 6.78 0.78 -2.54
CA GLN A 46 7.73 1.65 -3.22
C GLN A 46 8.06 1.05 -4.58
N GLN A 47 8.10 1.90 -5.61
CA GLN A 47 8.46 1.52 -6.97
C GLN A 47 9.38 2.55 -7.58
N THR A 48 10.59 2.14 -7.94
CA THR A 48 11.48 2.87 -8.84
C THR A 48 10.96 2.71 -10.26
N ILE A 49 10.77 3.83 -10.97
CA ILE A 49 10.23 3.84 -12.31
C ILE A 49 11.31 4.41 -13.25
N PRO A 50 11.97 3.57 -14.06
CA PRO A 50 13.09 4.00 -14.89
C PRO A 50 12.75 5.08 -15.92
N SER A 51 11.53 5.05 -16.49
CA SER A 51 11.12 5.94 -17.58
C SER A 51 11.16 7.43 -17.23
N TRP A 52 10.89 7.79 -15.97
CA TRP A 52 11.00 9.18 -15.47
C TRP A 52 12.08 9.34 -14.40
N ARG A 53 12.95 8.33 -14.23
CA ARG A 53 14.06 8.31 -13.27
C ARG A 53 13.64 8.68 -11.83
N GLY A 54 12.45 8.23 -11.43
CA GLY A 54 11.83 8.59 -10.16
C GLY A 54 11.48 7.39 -9.31
N THR A 55 11.05 7.66 -8.08
CA THR A 55 10.51 6.66 -7.16
C THR A 55 9.12 7.08 -6.70
N LEU A 56 8.17 6.16 -6.79
CA LEU A 56 6.84 6.27 -6.22
C LEU A 56 6.82 5.65 -4.83
N TYR A 57 6.23 6.37 -3.87
CA TYR A 57 5.99 5.93 -2.50
C TYR A 57 4.49 5.93 -2.25
N ALA A 58 3.94 4.82 -1.76
CA ALA A 58 2.51 4.68 -1.53
C ALA A 58 2.21 3.94 -0.22
N LYS A 59 1.12 4.34 0.42
CA LYS A 59 0.52 3.66 1.57
C LYS A 59 -0.96 3.41 1.30
N GLY A 60 -1.51 2.30 1.80
CA GLY A 60 -2.94 2.05 1.67
C GLY A 60 -3.38 0.70 2.23
N CYS A 61 -4.64 0.38 1.96
CA CYS A 61 -5.26 -0.90 2.32
C CYS A 61 -5.02 -1.96 1.23
N THR A 62 -4.81 -3.22 1.63
CA THR A 62 -4.67 -4.37 0.73
C THR A 62 -5.51 -5.55 1.23
N SER A 63 -5.80 -6.49 0.33
CA SER A 63 -6.67 -7.63 0.66
C SER A 63 -6.02 -8.61 1.62
N THR A 64 -4.74 -8.95 1.40
CA THR A 64 -4.00 -9.93 2.18
C THR A 64 -2.52 -9.56 2.28
N GLU A 65 -1.83 -10.10 3.29
CA GLU A 65 -0.36 -9.99 3.39
C GLU A 65 0.35 -10.60 2.18
N GLN A 66 -0.27 -11.59 1.52
CA GLN A 66 0.27 -12.23 0.32
C GLN A 66 0.38 -11.26 -0.86
N TRP A 67 -0.44 -10.19 -0.89
CA TRP A 67 -0.33 -9.14 -1.90
C TRP A 67 1.08 -8.53 -1.93
N CYS A 68 1.67 -8.20 -0.78
CA CYS A 68 3.02 -7.62 -0.72
C CYS A 68 4.10 -8.59 -1.24
N LYS A 69 3.94 -9.90 -1.00
CA LYS A 69 4.86 -10.93 -1.50
C LYS A 69 4.74 -11.15 -3.01
N ASN A 70 3.54 -10.94 -3.57
CA ASN A 70 3.26 -11.17 -4.98
C ASN A 70 3.57 -9.95 -5.84
N ILE A 71 3.29 -8.73 -5.37
CA ILE A 71 3.44 -7.51 -6.18
C ILE A 71 4.90 -7.28 -6.59
N VAL A 72 5.86 -7.57 -5.71
CA VAL A 72 7.30 -7.44 -6.01
C VAL A 72 7.80 -8.43 -7.08
N LYS A 73 7.02 -9.49 -7.34
CA LYS A 73 7.32 -10.49 -8.39
C LYS A 73 6.66 -10.16 -9.72
N CYS A 74 5.79 -9.15 -9.77
CA CYS A 74 5.12 -8.73 -10.99
C CYS A 74 6.17 -8.16 -11.97
N LYS A 75 6.36 -8.81 -13.12
CA LYS A 75 7.39 -8.40 -14.08
C LYS A 75 7.10 -7.02 -14.66
N ASP A 76 5.87 -6.81 -15.08
CA ASP A 76 5.41 -5.58 -15.75
C ASP A 76 5.51 -4.33 -14.86
N LEU A 77 5.55 -4.51 -13.53
CA LEU A 77 5.63 -3.41 -12.56
C LEU A 77 7.02 -3.31 -11.91
N CYS A 78 7.63 -4.44 -11.59
CA CYS A 78 8.72 -4.52 -10.62
C CYS A 78 9.99 -5.20 -11.12
N ASN A 79 9.98 -5.76 -12.33
CA ASN A 79 11.16 -6.41 -12.93
C ASN A 79 11.38 -6.05 -14.41
N ASP A 80 10.84 -4.93 -14.90
CA ASP A 80 11.03 -4.49 -16.28
C ASP A 80 11.66 -3.08 -16.34
N PRO A 81 12.86 -2.89 -16.91
CA PRO A 81 13.89 -3.86 -17.35
C PRO A 81 14.99 -4.12 -16.30
N SER A 82 14.81 -3.77 -15.02
CA SER A 82 15.84 -3.91 -13.98
C SER A 82 15.34 -4.69 -12.75
N PRO A 83 16.16 -5.55 -12.14
CA PRO A 83 15.79 -6.22 -10.90
C PRO A 83 15.72 -5.22 -9.74
N ASN A 84 14.83 -5.48 -8.78
CA ASN A 84 14.65 -4.70 -7.55
C ASN A 84 14.04 -3.30 -7.74
N LEU A 85 13.14 -3.12 -8.72
CA LEU A 85 12.42 -1.86 -8.88
C LEU A 85 11.33 -1.66 -7.82
N CYS A 86 10.94 -2.69 -7.06
CA CYS A 86 9.89 -2.55 -6.05
C CYS A 86 10.26 -3.09 -4.68
N SER A 87 9.66 -2.51 -3.66
CA SER A 87 9.51 -3.14 -2.34
C SER A 87 8.08 -2.96 -1.84
N ALA A 88 7.59 -3.96 -1.10
CA ALA A 88 6.26 -3.92 -0.51
C ALA A 88 6.30 -4.55 0.89
N TYR A 89 5.68 -3.87 1.86
CA TYR A 89 5.60 -4.30 3.24
C TYR A 89 4.15 -4.26 3.69
N CYS A 90 3.70 -5.37 4.24
CA CYS A 90 2.33 -5.55 4.74
C CYS A 90 2.40 -5.68 6.26
N TYR A 91 1.43 -5.06 6.92
CA TYR A 91 1.34 -4.98 8.37
C TYR A 91 -0.10 -5.23 8.79
N SER A 92 -0.27 -5.98 9.88
CA SER A 92 -1.58 -6.29 10.46
C SER A 92 -1.93 -5.30 11.58
N GLY A 93 -3.19 -4.89 11.65
CA GLY A 93 -3.72 -4.01 12.71
C GLY A 93 -3.95 -2.55 12.30
N ASP A 94 -4.69 -1.81 13.12
CA ASP A 94 -5.09 -0.44 12.80
C ASP A 94 -3.89 0.52 12.73
N ARG A 95 -3.80 1.25 11.62
CA ARG A 95 -2.88 2.38 11.39
C ARG A 95 -1.42 1.99 11.59
N CYS A 96 -1.08 0.73 11.31
CA CYS A 96 0.24 0.15 11.51
C CYS A 96 1.26 0.57 10.42
N ASN A 97 0.79 1.06 9.27
CA ASN A 97 1.65 1.52 8.17
C ASN A 97 2.13 2.99 8.34
N ARG A 98 2.69 3.31 9.52
CA ARG A 98 3.27 4.64 9.80
C ARG A 98 4.49 4.96 8.93
#